data_AF-A0A9Q4L250-F1
#
_entry.id   AF-A0A9Q4L250-F1
#
_cell.length_a   1.000
_cell.length_b   1.000
_cell.length_c   1.000
_cell.angle_alpha   90.00
_cell.angle_beta   90.00
_cell.angle_gamma   90.00
#
_symmetry.space_group_name_H-M   'P 1'
#
loop_
_entity.id
_entity.type
_entity.pdbx_description
1 polymer ?
#
loop_
_entity_poly.entity_id
_entity_poly.type
_entity_poly.pdbx_seq_one_letter_code
_entity_poly.pdbx_strand_id
1 'polypeptide(L)'
;MSRPPFDPRYRPAVEQPSWERVLASYALVPALLFLLWAISQPHAAIVVLTATVALFLVARRSLGLARCLADCGGFSVDLGGKLRITIARPQVDDSR
;
A
#
# COMPACT_ATOMS: atom_id res chain seq x y z
N MET A 1 19.06 12.52 -48.49
CA MET A 1 17.88 11.78 -49.01
C MET A 1 17.32 10.93 -47.90
N SER A 2 16.11 11.24 -47.44
CA SER A 2 15.39 10.47 -46.41
C SER A 2 14.97 9.13 -47.01
N ARG A 3 15.47 8.03 -46.46
CA ARG A 3 15.13 6.67 -46.90
C ARG A 3 13.71 6.36 -46.42
N PRO A 4 12.73 6.07 -47.31
CA PRO A 4 11.40 5.71 -46.86
C PRO A 4 11.44 4.37 -46.12
N PRO A 5 10.59 4.18 -45.09
CA PRO A 5 10.49 2.90 -44.41
C PRO A 5 10.06 1.80 -45.39
N PHE A 6 10.67 0.63 -45.27
CA PHE A 6 10.51 -0.51 -46.19
C PHE A 6 9.12 -1.16 -46.14
N ASP A 7 8.29 -0.79 -45.15
CA ASP A 7 6.96 -1.36 -44.93
C ASP A 7 5.97 -0.25 -44.52
N PRO A 8 4.88 -0.01 -45.28
CA PRO A 8 3.81 0.91 -44.88
C PRO A 8 3.03 0.44 -43.65
N ARG A 9 3.23 -0.82 -43.20
CA ARG A 9 2.69 -1.35 -41.95
C ARG A 9 3.68 -1.24 -40.78
N TYR A 10 4.82 -0.59 -40.95
CA TYR A 10 5.70 -0.25 -39.85
C TYR A 10 5.05 0.84 -38.98
N ARG A 11 4.10 0.42 -38.13
CA ARG A 11 3.80 1.16 -36.91
C ARG A 11 4.93 0.84 -35.93
N PRO A 12 5.58 1.83 -35.30
CA PRO A 12 6.34 1.53 -34.09
C PRO A 12 5.36 0.77 -33.20
N ALA A 13 5.75 -0.44 -32.77
CA ALA A 13 4.94 -1.21 -31.84
C ALA A 13 4.55 -0.25 -30.73
N VAL A 14 3.25 0.04 -30.63
CA VAL A 14 2.73 0.88 -29.54
C VAL A 14 3.17 0.12 -28.31
N GLU A 15 4.19 0.65 -27.66
CA GLU A 15 4.86 0.05 -26.52
C GLU A 15 3.76 -0.31 -25.55
N GLN A 16 3.49 -1.61 -25.39
CA GLN A 16 2.34 -2.07 -24.64
C GLN A 16 2.41 -1.36 -23.30
N PRO A 17 1.45 -0.48 -22.98
CA PRO A 17 1.61 0.39 -21.82
C PRO A 17 1.67 -0.53 -20.62
N SER A 18 2.83 -0.55 -19.94
CA SER A 18 2.96 -1.28 -18.69
C SER A 18 1.88 -0.75 -17.75
N TRP A 19 1.26 -1.63 -16.97
CA TRP A 19 0.20 -1.23 -16.02
C TRP A 19 0.63 -0.07 -15.12
N GLU A 20 1.92 0.01 -14.79
CA GLU A 20 2.54 1.13 -14.09
C GLU A 20 2.35 2.47 -14.81
N ARG A 21 2.53 2.51 -16.14
CA ARG A 21 2.39 3.72 -16.95
C ARG A 21 0.93 4.18 -17.03
N VAL A 22 0.01 3.22 -17.10
CA VAL A 22 -1.43 3.49 -17.05
C VAL A 22 -1.78 4.10 -15.69
N LEU A 23 -1.37 3.45 -14.59
CA LEU A 23 -1.63 3.96 -13.24
C LEU A 23 -0.99 5.33 -13.00
N ALA A 24 0.24 5.54 -13.47
CA ALA A 24 0.91 6.83 -13.38
C ALA A 24 0.12 7.94 -14.10
N SER A 25 -0.42 7.64 -15.29
CA SER A 25 -1.23 8.61 -16.03
C SER A 25 -2.52 8.99 -15.29
N TYR A 26 -3.19 8.02 -14.67
CA TYR A 26 -4.37 8.27 -13.83
C TYR A 26 -4.03 8.98 -12.52
N ALA A 27 -2.83 8.80 -11.98
CA ALA A 27 -2.40 9.44 -10.74
C ALA A 27 -2.00 10.91 -10.89
N LEU A 28 -1.67 11.38 -12.11
CA LEU A 28 -1.18 12.74 -12.34
C LEU A 28 -2.19 13.83 -11.93
N VAL A 29 -3.45 13.67 -12.32
CA VAL A 29 -4.51 14.65 -12.02
C VAL A 29 -4.74 14.80 -10.50
N PRO A 30 -4.99 13.72 -9.73
CA PRO A 30 -5.15 13.85 -8.28
C PRO A 30 -3.85 14.30 -7.60
N ALA A 31 -2.67 13.91 -8.09
CA ALA A 31 -1.39 14.37 -7.55
C ALA A 31 -1.23 15.89 -7.67
N LEU A 32 -1.60 16.47 -8.81
CA LEU A 32 -1.53 17.92 -9.01
C LEU A 32 -2.49 18.67 -8.08
N LEU A 33 -3.73 18.19 -7.95
CA LEU A 33 -4.72 18.78 -7.03
C LEU A 33 -4.24 18.69 -5.58
N PHE A 34 -3.68 17.55 -5.20
CA PHE A 34 -3.11 17.36 -3.87
C PHE A 34 -1.94 18.30 -3.61
N LEU A 35 -1.05 18.50 -4.59
CA LEU A 35 0.08 19.40 -4.47
C LEU A 35 -0.38 20.86 -4.28
N LEU A 36 -1.38 21.28 -5.06
CA LEU A 36 -1.97 22.61 -4.96
C LEU A 36 -2.63 22.84 -3.59
N TRP A 37 -3.35 21.84 -3.10
CA TRP A 37 -3.93 21.84 -1.75
C TRP A 37 -2.87 21.86 -0.66
N ALA A 38 -1.78 21.10 -0.82
CA ALA A 38 -0.69 21.07 0.15
C ALA A 38 0.03 22.42 0.26
N ILE A 39 0.16 23.17 -0.84
CA ILE A 39 0.72 24.52 -0.83
C ILE A 39 -0.20 25.50 -0.08
N SER A 40 -1.52 25.38 -0.25
CA SER A 40 -2.47 26.28 0.45
C SER A 40 -2.61 25.96 1.95
N GLN A 41 -2.38 24.70 2.35
CA GLN A 41 -2.50 24.26 3.74
C GLN A 41 -1.34 23.32 4.14
N PRO A 42 -0.11 23.85 4.35
CA PRO A 42 1.08 23.03 4.56
C PRO A 42 1.01 22.19 5.84
N HIS A 43 0.43 22.72 6.91
CA HIS A 43 0.28 21.98 8.17
C HIS A 43 -0.67 20.78 8.03
N ALA A 44 -1.79 20.95 7.32
CA ALA A 44 -2.73 19.87 7.06
C ALA A 44 -2.08 18.78 6.19
N ALA A 45 -1.28 19.16 5.19
CA ALA A 45 -0.54 18.22 4.36
C ALA A 45 0.46 17.38 5.17
N ILE A 46 1.20 17.99 6.10
CA ILE A 46 2.12 17.26 6.99
C ILE A 46 1.36 16.25 7.85
N VAL A 47 0.22 16.65 8.42
CA VAL A 47 -0.62 15.75 9.23
C VAL A 47 -1.13 14.57 8.38
N VAL A 48 -1.62 14.83 7.18
CA VAL A 48 -2.10 13.78 6.27
C VAL A 48 -0.96 12.83 5.88
N LEU A 49 0.20 13.35 5.52
CA LEU A 49 1.37 12.53 5.15
C LEU A 49 1.83 11.67 6.32
N THR A 50 2.01 12.26 7.50
CA THR A 50 2.44 11.54 8.70
C THR A 50 1.42 10.48 9.12
N ALA A 51 0.13 10.80 9.08
CA ALA A 51 -0.95 9.84 9.35
C ALA A 51 -0.94 8.68 8.35
N THR A 52 -0.77 8.96 7.05
CA THR A 52 -0.75 7.94 5.99
C THR A 52 0.43 6.98 6.17
N VAL A 53 1.62 7.51 6.45
CA VAL A 53 2.81 6.70 6.72
C VAL A 53 2.64 5.86 7.98
N ALA A 54 2.16 6.45 9.07
CA ALA A 54 1.90 5.73 10.32
C ALA A 54 0.89 4.59 10.10
N LEU A 55 -0.21 4.87 9.40
CA LEU A 55 -1.24 3.88 9.09
C LEU A 55 -0.65 2.72 8.27
N PHE A 56 0.16 3.01 7.25
CA PHE A 56 0.79 1.99 6.43
C PHE A 56 1.70 1.07 7.25
N LEU A 57 2.51 1.64 8.14
CA LEU A 57 3.40 0.87 9.03
C LEU A 57 2.60 0.01 10.01
N VAL A 58 1.54 0.56 10.60
CA VAL A 58 0.65 -0.16 11.53
C VAL A 58 -0.08 -1.29 10.80
N ALA A 59 -0.63 -1.04 9.61
CA ALA A 59 -1.32 -2.03 8.80
C ALA A 59 -0.38 -3.19 8.41
N ARG A 60 0.85 -2.88 8.00
CA ARG A 60 1.83 -3.91 7.65
C ARG A 60 2.21 -4.79 8.85
N ARG A 61 2.35 -4.18 10.03
CA ARG A 61 2.61 -4.89 11.28
C ARG A 61 1.41 -5.74 11.70
N SER A 62 0.20 -5.18 11.66
CA SER A 62 -1.02 -5.90 12.04
C SER A 62 -1.34 -7.06 11.10
N LEU A 63 -1.04 -6.95 9.81
CA LEU A 63 -1.14 -8.07 8.87
C LEU A 63 -0.21 -9.23 9.24
N GLY A 64 1.03 -8.95 9.67
CA GLY A 64 1.94 -9.98 10.17
C GLY A 64 1.42 -10.64 11.44
N LEU A 65 0.86 -9.83 12.35
CA LEU A 65 0.23 -10.30 13.59
C LEU A 65 -0.99 -11.18 13.32
N ALA A 66 -1.86 -10.77 12.41
CA ALA A 66 -3.06 -11.51 12.04
C ALA A 66 -2.70 -12.87 11.42
N ARG A 67 -1.67 -12.93 10.58
CA ARG A 67 -1.15 -14.19 10.04
C ARG A 67 -0.58 -15.09 11.13
N CYS A 68 0.21 -14.55 12.05
CA CYS A 68 0.74 -15.32 13.17
C CYS A 68 -0.37 -15.83 14.10
N LEU A 69 -1.42 -15.04 14.34
CA LEU A 69 -2.59 -15.50 15.09
C LEU A 69 -3.35 -16.62 14.36
N ALA A 70 -3.45 -16.53 13.02
CA ALA A 70 -4.10 -17.53 12.19
C ALA A 70 -3.31 -18.85 12.15
N ASP A 71 -1.97 -18.79 12.03
CA ASP A 71 -1.10 -19.96 11.88
C ASP A 71 -0.66 -20.55 13.23
N CYS A 72 -0.39 -19.73 14.24
CA CYS A 72 0.16 -20.17 15.54
C CYS A 72 -0.92 -20.36 16.62
N GLY A 73 -2.18 -19.98 16.37
CA GLY A 73 -3.29 -20.17 17.31
C GLY A 73 -3.24 -19.29 18.56
N GLY A 74 -2.22 -18.43 18.68
CA GLY A 74 -2.09 -17.48 19.77
C GLY A 74 -0.98 -16.45 19.55
N PHE A 75 -1.13 -15.29 20.17
CA PHE A 75 -0.21 -14.17 20.10
C PHE A 75 0.02 -13.60 21.50
N SER A 76 1.28 -13.32 21.85
CA SER A 76 1.60 -12.60 23.09
C SER A 76 2.34 -11.31 22.75
N VAL A 77 1.87 -10.18 23.30
CA VAL A 77 2.54 -8.89 23.19
C VAL A 77 2.93 -8.39 24.57
N ASP A 78 4.19 -8.01 24.69
CA ASP A 78 4.72 -7.37 25.88
C ASP A 78 4.67 -5.85 25.69
N LEU A 79 3.85 -5.17 26.49
CA LEU A 79 3.72 -3.71 26.50
C LEU A 79 4.65 -3.14 27.57
N GLY A 80 5.80 -2.64 27.13
CA GLY A 80 6.76 -1.95 27.99
C GLY A 80 7.35 -2.82 29.11
N GLY A 81 7.38 -4.14 28.93
CA GLY A 81 7.92 -5.11 29.89
C GLY A 81 7.16 -5.23 31.21
N LYS A 82 6.00 -4.55 31.34
CA LYS A 82 5.17 -4.55 32.55
C LYS A 82 3.86 -5.30 32.37
N LEU A 83 3.37 -5.42 31.14
CA LEU A 83 2.08 -6.02 30.85
C LEU A 83 2.20 -6.93 29.63
N ARG A 84 1.98 -8.22 29.83
CA ARG A 84 1.89 -9.20 28.75
C ARG A 84 0.43 -9.50 28.44
N ILE A 85 0.01 -9.17 27.23
CA ILE A 85 -1.32 -9.51 26.71
C ILE A 85 -1.16 -10.77 25.85
N THR A 86 -1.79 -11.86 26.26
CA THR A 86 -1.83 -13.12 25.50
C THR A 86 -3.22 -13.34 24.94
N ILE A 87 -3.34 -13.38 23.63
CA ILE A 87 -4.55 -13.74 22.92
C ILE A 87 -4.36 -15.19 22.46
N ALA A 88 -5.07 -16.14 23.05
CA ALA A 88 -5.11 -17.53 22.62
C ALA A 88 -6.50 -17.84 22.05
N ARG A 89 -6.56 -18.67 21.00
CA ARG A 89 -7.85 -19.15 20.49
C ARG A 89 -8.51 -20.00 21.59
N PRO A 90 -9.75 -19.70 22.02
CA PRO A 90 -10.45 -20.55 22.97
C PRO A 90 -10.57 -21.94 22.36
N GLN A 91 -10.14 -22.97 23.11
CA GLN A 91 -10.36 -24.35 22.71
C GLN A 91 -11.88 -24.50 22.61
N VAL A 92 -12.41 -24.73 21.41
CA VAL A 92 -13.79 -25.17 21.27
C VAL A 92 -13.81 -26.54 21.92
N ASP A 93 -14.35 -26.59 23.13
CA ASP A 93 -14.53 -27.80 23.90
C ASP A 93 -15.46 -28.70 23.08
N ASP A 94 -14.89 -29.71 22.44
CA ASP A 94 -15.61 -30.70 21.65
C ASP A 94 -16.39 -31.58 22.65
N SER A 95 -17.50 -31.04 23.12
CA SER A 95 -18.44 -31.72 24.01
C SER A 95 -19.23 -32.71 23.18
N ARG A 96 -18.65 -33.91 23.14
CA ARG A 96 -19.15 -35.20 22.66
C ARG A 96 -20.64 -35.46 22.89
#